data_AF-A0A1J5BQF5-F1
#
_entry.id   AF-A0A1J5BQF5-F1
#
_cell.length_a   1.000
_cell.length_b   1.000
_cell.length_c   1.000
_cell.angle_alpha   90.00
_cell.angle_beta   90.00
_cell.angle_gamma   90.00
#
_symmetry.space_group_name_H-M   'P 1'
#
loop_
_entity.id
_entity.type
_entity.pdbx_description
1 polymer ?
#
loop_
_entity_poly.entity_id
_entity_poly.type
_entity_poly.pdbx_seq_one_letter_code
_entity_poly.pdbx_strand_id
1 'polypeptide(L)'
;MLVNDKFIDTDAAPVIINSRTLVPIRFISEALGANVQWFDKDKKVLIRLKNTEVSLFIENPKAYVDGKEVTIDPQNSKVVPIIIGGRTFVPIRFISEAFGANVQWDPFLRQVTITLEG
;
A
#
# COMPACT_ATOMS: atom_id res chain seq x y z
N MET A 1 7.03 -9.40 7.70
CA MET A 1 5.59 -9.05 7.67
C MET A 1 4.79 -10.34 7.52
N LEU A 2 3.54 -10.42 8.01
CA LEU A 2 2.65 -11.54 7.68
C LEU A 2 1.64 -11.12 6.63
N VAL A 3 1.51 -11.90 5.55
CA VAL A 3 0.47 -11.71 4.53
C VAL A 3 -0.17 -13.06 4.26
N ASN A 4 -1.47 -13.19 4.47
CA ASN A 4 -2.20 -14.47 4.39
C ASN A 4 -1.47 -15.61 5.14
N ASP A 5 -1.13 -15.37 6.42
CA ASP A 5 -0.41 -16.28 7.32
C ASP A 5 1.01 -16.71 6.88
N LYS A 6 1.56 -16.08 5.83
CA LYS A 6 2.93 -16.32 5.37
C LYS A 6 3.86 -15.20 5.80
N PHE A 7 5.02 -15.59 6.35
CA PHE A 7 6.12 -14.65 6.55
C PHE A 7 6.67 -14.21 5.20
N ILE A 8 6.50 -12.92 4.93
CA ILE A 8 7.17 -12.22 3.84
C ILE A 8 8.38 -11.52 4.43
N ASP A 9 9.56 -11.97 4.00
CA ASP A 9 10.81 -11.28 4.24
C ASP A 9 10.85 -10.06 3.30
N THR A 10 10.55 -8.90 3.86
CA THR A 10 10.59 -7.63 3.14
C THR A 10 11.93 -6.99 3.49
N ASP A 11 12.74 -6.71 2.48
CA ASP A 11 14.00 -5.98 2.61
C ASP A 11 13.83 -4.50 3.02
N ALA A 12 12.59 -4.05 3.26
CA ALA A 12 12.25 -2.77 3.83
C ALA A 12 11.18 -2.90 4.93
N ALA A 13 11.48 -2.35 6.11
CA ALA A 13 10.55 -2.32 7.24
C ALA A 13 9.47 -1.24 7.06
N PRO A 14 8.27 -1.40 7.66
CA PRO A 14 7.30 -0.32 7.79
C PRO A 14 7.91 0.93 8.44
N VAL A 15 7.46 2.11 8.01
CA VAL A 15 7.90 3.41 8.57
C VAL A 15 6.70 4.22 9.02
N ILE A 16 6.87 5.07 10.04
CA ILE A 16 5.83 5.99 10.49
C ILE A 16 6.18 7.39 9.99
N ILE A 17 5.33 7.95 9.14
CA ILE A 17 5.46 9.31 8.59
C ILE A 17 4.10 9.99 8.67
N ASN A 18 4.06 11.25 9.10
CA ASN A 18 2.81 12.01 9.26
C ASN A 18 1.77 11.28 10.13
N SER A 19 2.23 10.57 11.17
CA SER A 19 1.41 9.74 12.07
C SER A 19 0.60 8.64 11.34
N ARG A 20 1.15 8.12 10.24
CA ARG A 20 0.64 6.96 9.50
C ARG A 20 1.73 5.93 9.28
N THR A 21 1.35 4.67 9.35
CA THR A 21 2.22 3.54 8.98
C THR A 21 2.21 3.38 7.48
N LEU A 22 3.38 3.61 6.87
CA LEU A 22 3.64 3.40 5.46
C LEU A 22 4.44 2.10 5.29
N VAL A 23 4.14 1.40 4.21
CA VAL A 23 4.68 0.06 3.94
C VAL A 23 5.11 -0.07 2.48
N PRO A 24 6.13 -0.88 2.16
CA PRO A 24 6.56 -1.10 0.80
C PRO A 24 5.47 -1.86 0.02
N ILE A 25 4.81 -1.16 -0.92
CA ILE A 25 3.55 -1.63 -1.47
C ILE A 25 3.68 -2.87 -2.34
N ARG A 26 4.78 -3.01 -3.08
CA ARG A 26 4.97 -4.12 -4.03
C ARG A 26 4.85 -5.48 -3.35
N PHE A 27 5.60 -5.68 -2.26
CA PHE A 27 5.62 -6.97 -1.55
C PHE A 27 4.26 -7.34 -0.98
N ILE A 28 3.55 -6.36 -0.41
CA ILE A 28 2.20 -6.57 0.11
C ILE A 28 1.25 -6.98 -1.01
N SER A 29 1.20 -6.16 -2.06
CA SER A 29 0.28 -6.39 -3.17
C SER A 29 0.54 -7.73 -3.86
N GLU A 30 1.80 -8.08 -4.13
CA GLU A 30 2.16 -9.36 -4.75
C GLU A 30 1.84 -10.56 -3.84
N ALA A 31 2.06 -10.45 -2.52
CA ALA A 31 1.69 -11.50 -1.57
C ALA A 31 0.16 -11.70 -1.45
N LEU A 32 -0.63 -10.68 -1.78
CA LEU A 32 -2.08 -10.77 -1.94
C LEU A 32 -2.51 -11.30 -3.32
N GLY A 33 -1.56 -11.56 -4.23
CA GLY A 33 -1.82 -12.04 -5.59
C GLY A 33 -2.06 -10.93 -6.62
N ALA A 34 -1.73 -9.68 -6.29
CA ALA A 34 -1.86 -8.55 -7.20
C ALA A 34 -0.65 -8.44 -8.14
N ASN A 35 -0.87 -7.88 -9.33
CA ASN A 35 0.21 -7.43 -10.21
C ASN A 35 0.54 -5.96 -9.94
N VAL A 36 1.83 -5.61 -9.89
CA VAL A 36 2.30 -4.24 -9.65
C VAL A 36 3.16 -3.77 -10.81
N GLN A 37 2.81 -2.63 -11.40
CA GLN A 37 3.55 -2.01 -12.51
C GLN A 37 4.03 -0.61 -12.11
N TRP A 38 5.25 -0.28 -12.49
CA TRP A 38 5.83 1.06 -12.32
C TRP A 38 5.92 1.77 -13.67
N PHE A 39 5.40 2.99 -13.74
CA PHE A 39 5.49 3.87 -14.90
C PHE A 39 6.36 5.07 -14.53
N ASP A 40 7.63 5.02 -14.92
CA ASP A 40 8.63 5.99 -14.47
C ASP A 40 8.34 7.42 -14.93
N LYS A 41 7.88 7.57 -16.18
CA LYS A 41 7.55 8.87 -16.78
C LYS A 41 6.46 9.61 -15.99
N ASP A 42 5.47 8.87 -15.51
CA ASP A 42 4.32 9.42 -14.80
C ASP A 42 4.50 9.40 -13.27
N LYS A 43 5.64 8.86 -12.80
CA LYS A 43 5.88 8.51 -11.39
C LYS A 43 4.67 7.81 -10.76
N LYS A 44 4.15 6.81 -11.49
CA LYS A 44 2.90 6.12 -11.18
C LYS A 44 3.14 4.65 -10.83
N VAL A 45 2.53 4.19 -9.74
CA VAL A 45 2.38 2.77 -9.43
C VAL A 45 0.95 2.35 -9.80
N LEU A 46 0.84 1.29 -10.57
CA LEU A 46 -0.43 0.66 -10.91
C LEU A 46 -0.49 -0.72 -10.25
N ILE A 47 -1.55 -0.99 -9.52
CA ILE A 47 -1.76 -2.25 -8.81
C ILE A 47 -3.07 -2.85 -9.29
N ARG A 48 -3.06 -4.12 -9.69
CA ARG A 48 -4.24 -4.85 -10.14
C ARG A 48 -4.42 -6.11 -9.32
N LEU A 49 -5.54 -6.23 -8.63
CA LEU A 49 -5.91 -7.43 -7.88
C LEU A 49 -7.33 -7.85 -8.29
N LYS A 50 -7.46 -9.05 -8.87
CA LYS A 50 -8.74 -9.56 -9.40
C LYS A 50 -9.37 -8.52 -10.35
N ASN A 51 -10.48 -7.90 -9.95
CA ASN A 51 -11.23 -6.92 -10.74
C ASN A 51 -10.99 -5.47 -10.29
N THR A 52 -10.09 -5.23 -9.34
CA THR A 52 -9.80 -3.92 -8.76
C THR A 52 -8.48 -3.39 -9.28
N GLU A 53 -8.50 -2.14 -9.74
CA GLU A 53 -7.33 -1.40 -10.19
C GLU A 53 -7.09 -0.17 -9.31
N VAL A 54 -5.87 -0.02 -8.80
CA VAL A 54 -5.43 1.14 -8.00
C VAL A 54 -4.27 1.84 -8.68
N SER A 55 -4.44 3.12 -9.00
CA SER A 55 -3.39 4.00 -9.52
C SER A 55 -2.94 4.99 -8.46
N LEU A 56 -1.64 4.99 -8.17
CA LEU A 56 -1.00 5.87 -7.20
C LEU A 56 0.08 6.69 -7.89
N PHE A 57 0.22 7.96 -7.50
CA PHE A 57 1.24 8.86 -8.00
C PHE A 57 2.14 9.30 -6.85
N ILE A 58 3.46 9.28 -7.06
CA ILE A 58 4.41 9.70 -6.04
C ILE A 58 4.15 11.17 -5.67
N GLU A 59 4.20 11.47 -4.37
CA GLU A 59 3.98 12.80 -3.78
C GLU A 59 2.59 13.40 -4.03
N ASN A 60 1.63 12.61 -4.50
CA ASN A 60 0.25 13.04 -4.73
C ASN A 60 -0.69 12.48 -3.64
N PRO A 61 -1.51 13.31 -2.97
CA PRO A 61 -2.50 12.84 -1.99
C PRO A 61 -3.72 12.17 -2.61
N LYS A 62 -3.86 12.21 -3.94
CA LYS A 62 -4.95 11.58 -4.69
C LYS A 62 -4.48 10.30 -5.35
N ALA A 63 -5.40 9.35 -5.43
CA ALA A 63 -5.26 8.09 -6.14
C ALA A 63 -6.50 7.86 -7.01
N TYR A 64 -6.47 6.82 -7.84
CA TYR A 64 -7.67 6.33 -8.52
C TYR A 64 -7.91 4.88 -8.15
N VAL A 65 -9.15 4.55 -7.81
CA VAL A 65 -9.63 3.18 -7.58
C VAL A 65 -10.73 2.92 -8.60
N ASP A 66 -10.51 1.95 -9.49
CA ASP A 66 -11.41 1.64 -10.61
C ASP A 66 -11.78 2.88 -11.44
N GLY A 67 -10.78 3.72 -11.70
CA GLY A 67 -10.92 4.96 -12.46
C GLY A 67 -11.57 6.13 -11.70
N LYS A 68 -12.04 5.94 -10.47
CA LYS A 68 -12.62 7.00 -9.64
C LYS A 68 -11.54 7.64 -8.77
N GLU A 69 -11.46 8.96 -8.79
CA GLU A 69 -10.54 9.71 -7.93
C GLU A 69 -10.92 9.54 -6.45
N VAL A 70 -9.94 9.23 -5.61
CA VAL A 70 -10.08 9.10 -4.17
C VAL A 70 -8.92 9.79 -3.45
N THR A 71 -9.16 10.27 -2.23
CA THR A 71 -8.12 10.83 -1.37
C THR A 71 -7.48 9.72 -0.53
N ILE A 72 -6.15 9.65 -0.52
CA ILE A 72 -5.40 8.59 0.19
C ILE A 72 -5.60 8.67 1.70
N ASP A 73 -5.58 9.87 2.25
CA ASP A 73 -5.93 10.13 3.65
C ASP A 73 -6.80 11.39 3.73
N PRO A 74 -8.13 11.26 3.91
CA PRO A 74 -9.04 12.40 4.00
C PRO A 74 -8.71 13.36 5.16
N GLN A 75 -7.97 12.91 6.17
CA GLN A 75 -7.64 13.70 7.36
C GLN A 75 -6.29 14.40 7.24
N ASN A 76 -5.43 14.00 6.30
CA ASN A 76 -4.08 14.57 6.17
C ASN A 76 -3.55 14.48 4.74
N SER A 77 -3.63 15.58 3.99
CA SER A 77 -3.12 15.68 2.61
C SER A 77 -1.59 15.59 2.49
N LYS A 78 -0.84 15.57 3.59
CA LYS A 78 0.62 15.30 3.56
C LYS A 78 0.94 13.81 3.52
N VAL A 79 -0.05 12.95 3.74
CA VAL A 79 0.11 11.50 3.65
C VAL A 79 -0.01 11.12 2.19
N VAL A 80 1.13 10.85 1.56
CA VAL A 80 1.26 10.60 0.12
C VAL A 80 2.14 9.38 -0.14
N PRO A 81 2.07 8.74 -1.32
CA PRO A 81 3.02 7.73 -1.74
C PRO A 81 4.41 8.36 -1.87
N ILE A 82 5.43 7.73 -1.32
CA ILE A 82 6.81 8.24 -1.35
C ILE A 82 7.78 7.15 -1.75
N ILE A 83 8.96 7.53 -2.25
CA ILE A 83 10.05 6.61 -2.53
C ILE A 83 11.10 6.72 -1.43
N ILE A 84 11.39 5.60 -0.76
CA ILE A 84 12.50 5.48 0.20
C ILE A 84 13.36 4.29 -0.21
N GLY A 85 14.66 4.52 -0.42
CA GLY A 85 15.60 3.46 -0.79
C GLY A 85 15.16 2.67 -2.04
N GLY A 86 14.58 3.35 -3.03
CA GLY A 86 14.12 2.74 -4.29
C GLY A 86 12.79 1.97 -4.21
N ARG A 87 12.09 2.01 -3.08
CA ARG A 87 10.79 1.35 -2.91
C ARG A 87 9.69 2.36 -2.70
N THR A 88 8.51 2.09 -3.26
CA THR A 88 7.32 2.90 -3.02
C THR A 88 6.64 2.50 -1.74
N PHE A 89 6.45 3.48 -0.87
CA PHE A 89 5.80 3.38 0.42
C PHE A 89 4.42 4.03 0.37
N VAL A 90 3.41 3.33 0.85
CA VAL A 90 2.00 3.76 0.80
C VAL A 90 1.35 3.51 2.16
N PRO A 91 0.41 4.34 2.62
CA PRO A 91 -0.33 4.09 3.84
C PRO A 91 -1.06 2.76 3.78
N ILE A 92 -0.83 1.91 4.78
CA ILE A 92 -1.37 0.55 4.76
C ILE A 92 -2.90 0.51 4.75
N ARG A 93 -3.56 1.42 5.48
CA ARG A 93 -5.01 1.49 5.57
C ARG A 93 -5.66 1.74 4.21
N PHE A 94 -5.13 2.67 3.43
CA PHE A 94 -5.65 3.00 2.11
C PHE A 94 -5.66 1.76 1.20
N ILE A 95 -4.57 0.99 1.21
CA ILE A 95 -4.43 -0.22 0.40
C ILE A 95 -5.37 -1.32 0.89
N SER A 96 -5.51 -1.48 2.21
CA SER A 96 -6.46 -2.39 2.85
C SER A 96 -7.88 -2.15 2.34
N GLU A 97 -8.33 -0.90 2.44
CA GLU A 97 -9.68 -0.48 2.05
C GLU A 97 -9.91 -0.62 0.54
N ALA A 98 -8.93 -0.19 -0.27
CA ALA A 98 -9.03 -0.27 -1.73
C ALA A 98 -9.19 -1.71 -2.24
N PHE A 99 -8.54 -2.69 -1.59
CA PHE A 99 -8.59 -4.10 -1.99
C PHE A 99 -9.56 -4.97 -1.17
N GLY A 100 -10.32 -4.38 -0.24
CA GLY A 100 -11.19 -5.14 0.67
C GLY A 100 -10.41 -6.12 1.55
N ALA A 101 -9.14 -5.81 1.85
CA ALA A 101 -8.34 -6.58 2.78
C ALA A 101 -8.53 -6.09 4.21
N ASN A 102 -8.34 -6.98 5.17
CA ASN A 102 -8.24 -6.69 6.58
C ASN A 102 -6.76 -6.48 6.96
N VAL A 103 -6.47 -5.45 7.75
CA VAL A 103 -5.13 -5.15 8.25
C VAL A 103 -5.15 -5.12 9.77
N GLN A 104 -4.29 -5.92 10.37
CA GLN A 104 -4.01 -5.93 11.79
C GLN A 104 -2.57 -5.46 12.03
N TRP A 105 -2.40 -4.60 13.03
CA TRP A 105 -1.09 -4.15 13.49
C TRP A 105 -0.83 -4.67 14.89
N ASP A 106 0.25 -5.42 15.05
CA ASP A 106 0.80 -5.81 16.34
C ASP A 106 1.90 -4.81 16.75
N PRO A 107 1.67 -3.97 17.77
CA PRO A 107 2.64 -2.97 18.21
C PRO A 107 3.83 -3.57 18.98
N PHE A 108 3.68 -4.74 19.61
CA PHE A 108 4.75 -5.40 20.36
C PHE A 108 5.75 -6.05 19.41
N LEU A 109 5.24 -6.72 18.38
CA LEU A 109 6.07 -7.36 17.34
C LEU A 109 6.46 -6.40 16.21
N ARG A 110 5.90 -5.17 16.21
CA ARG A 110 5.99 -4.21 15.09
C ARG A 110 5.61 -4.88 13.77
N GLN A 111 4.58 -5.71 13.82
CA GLN A 111 4.21 -6.59 12.74
C GLN A 111 2.89 -6.14 12.15
N VAL A 112 2.87 -6.00 10.83
CA VAL A 112 1.65 -5.91 10.05
C VAL A 112 1.23 -7.33 9.66
N THR A 113 -0.05 -7.64 9.86
CA THR A 113 -0.75 -8.81 9.29
C THR A 113 -1.82 -8.32 8.32
N ILE A 114 -1.83 -8.86 7.09
CA ILE A 114 -2.81 -8.50 6.06
C ILE A 114 -3.50 -9.78 5.56
N THR A 115 -4.83 -9.75 5.50
CA THR A 115 -5.65 -10.90 5.09
C THR A 115 -6.73 -10.44 4.12
N LEU A 116 -6.90 -11.12 2.99
CA LEU A 116 -8.07 -10.86 2.14
C LEU A 116 -9.31 -11.49 2.75
N GLU A 117 -10.42 -10.75 2.80
CA GLU A 117 -11.71 -11.36 3.04
C GLU A 117 -12.17 -12.08 1.75
N GLY A 118 -12.69 -13.30 1.91
CA GLY A 118 -13.02 -14.23 0.82
C GLY A 118 -14.22 -13.81 0.00
#